data_AF-A0A285UJG8-F1
#
_entry.id   AF-A0A285UJG8-F1
#
_cell.length_a   1.000
_cell.length_b   1.000
_cell.length_c   1.000
_cell.angle_alpha   90.00
_cell.angle_beta   90.00
_cell.angle_gamma   90.00
#
_symmetry.space_group_name_H-M   'P 1'
#
loop_
_entity.id
_entity.type
_entity.pdbx_description
1 polymer ?
#
loop_
_entity_poly.entity_id
_entity_poly.type
_entity_poly.pdbx_seq_one_letter_code
_entity_poly.pdbx_strand_id
1 'polypeptide(L)' 'MGAGILLLIVGIVVAKLPGMVWFFAVGWLFKDAEPSDSAIKFYRYIGIFLFIIGVISIIDSL' A
#
# COMPACT_ATOMS: atom_id res chain seq x y z
N MET A 1 1.14 11.63 -15.76
CA MET A 1 1.78 10.31 -16.03
C MET A 1 2.71 9.83 -14.90
N GLY A 2 3.84 10.50 -14.60
CA GLY A 2 4.85 9.98 -13.66
C GLY A 2 4.35 9.66 -12.24
N ALA A 3 3.55 10.55 -11.64
CA ALA A 3 2.96 10.31 -10.32
C ALA A 3 1.98 9.12 -10.28
N GLY A 4 1.19 8.92 -11.35
CA GLY A 4 0.26 7.80 -11.46
C GLY A 4 0.98 6.45 -11.49
N ILE A 5 2.11 6.34 -12.21
CA ILE A 5 2.94 5.12 -12.24
C ILE A 5 3.49 4.80 -10.84
N LEU A 6 3.97 5.81 -10.11
CA LEU A 6 4.43 5.62 -8.73
C LEU A 6 3.31 5.11 -7.82
N LEU A 7 2.10 5.67 -7.95
CA LEU A 7 0.93 5.22 -7.20
C LEU A 7 0.52 3.78 -7.52
N LEU A 8 0.65 3.35 -8.78
CA LEU A 8 0.42 1.94 -9.15
C LEU A 8 1.41 1.01 -8.46
N ILE A 9 2.70 1.33 -8.52
CA ILE A 9 3.76 0.49 -7.94
C ILE A 9 3.59 0.41 -6.41
N VAL A 10 3.42 1.57 -5.76
CA VAL A 10 3.22 1.64 -4.31
C VAL A 10 1.93 0.91 -3.92
N GLY A 11 0.83 1.13 -4.65
CA GLY A 11 -0.43 0.45 -4.40
C GLY A 11 -0.32 -1.07 -4.47
N ILE A 12 0.38 -1.60 -5.47
CA ILE A 12 0.66 -3.05 -5.60
C ILE A 12 1.49 -3.55 -4.42
N VAL A 13 2.59 -2.86 -4.07
CA VAL A 13 3.47 -3.26 -2.97
C VAL A 13 2.70 -3.29 -1.65
N VAL A 14 1.92 -2.24 -1.36
CA VAL A 14 1.12 -2.12 -0.14
C VAL A 14 0.03 -3.20 -0.09
N ALA A 15 -0.59 -3.54 -1.22
CA ALA A 15 -1.62 -4.57 -1.27
C ALA A 15 -1.08 -6.01 -1.19
N LYS A 16 0.08 -6.29 -1.79
CA LYS A 16 0.66 -7.64 -1.86
C LYS A 16 1.57 -7.97 -0.70
N LEU A 17 2.25 -6.98 -0.12
CA LEU A 17 3.21 -7.14 0.97
C LEU A 17 2.78 -6.37 2.25
N PRO A 18 1.54 -6.52 2.73
CA PRO A 18 1.00 -5.70 3.83
C PRO A 18 1.78 -5.88 5.15
N GLY A 19 2.34 -7.06 5.41
CA GLY A 19 3.14 -7.30 6.62
C GLY A 19 4.46 -6.54 6.61
N MET A 20 5.13 -6.46 5.45
CA MET A 20 6.34 -5.67 5.27
C MET A 20 6.04 -4.18 5.42
N VAL A 21 4.94 -3.70 4.81
CA VAL A 21 4.52 -2.31 4.94
C VAL A 21 4.15 -1.95 6.38
N TRP A 22 3.42 -2.82 7.08
CA TRP A 22 3.14 -2.64 8.50
C TRP A 22 4.42 -2.57 9.33
N PHE A 23 5.40 -3.45 9.06
CA PHE A 23 6.68 -3.45 9.75
C PHE A 23 7.43 -2.13 9.61
N PHE A 24 7.56 -1.62 8.37
CA PHE A 24 8.21 -0.34 8.11
C PHE A 24 7.44 0.86 8.67
N ALA A 25 6.10 0.79 8.72
CA ALA A 25 5.28 1.86 9.25
C ALA A 25 5.36 1.95 10.79
N VAL A 26 5.06 0.84 11.48
CA VAL A 26 4.91 0.81 12.95
C VAL A 26 5.44 -0.47 13.59
N GLY A 27 5.54 -1.58 12.87
CA GLY A 27 5.90 -2.86 13.45
C GLY A 27 7.31 -2.89 14.04
N TRP A 28 8.23 -2.08 13.53
CA TRP A 28 9.58 -1.92 14.08
C TRP A 28 9.62 -1.35 15.51
N LEU A 29 8.54 -0.72 15.97
CA LEU A 29 8.42 -0.17 17.33
C LEU A 29 8.11 -1.24 18.38
N PHE A 30 7.58 -2.39 17.94
CA PHE A 30 7.10 -3.44 18.82
C PHE A 30 8.06 -4.63 18.76
N LYS A 31 8.52 -5.08 19.93
CA LYS A 31 9.37 -6.27 20.01
C LYS A 31 8.54 -7.52 19.75
N ASP A 32 8.96 -8.33 18.79
CA ASP A 32 8.40 -9.65 18.45
C ASP A 32 6.88 -9.63 18.20
N ALA A 33 6.34 -8.51 17.70
CA ALA A 33 4.92 -8.37 17.42
C ALA A 33 4.62 -8.69 15.95
N GLU A 34 3.60 -9.52 15.75
CA GLU A 34 3.07 -9.82 14.42
C GLU A 34 1.94 -8.84 14.07
N PRO A 35 1.79 -8.47 12.78
CA PRO A 35 0.67 -7.66 12.34
C PRO A 35 -0.66 -8.39 12.59
N SER A 36 -1.61 -7.70 13.21
CA SER A 36 -2.97 -8.24 13.36
C SER A 36 -3.65 -8.44 12.00
N ASP A 37 -4.62 -9.36 11.94
CA ASP A 37 -5.45 -9.55 10.75
C ASP A 37 -6.13 -8.27 10.27
N SER A 38 -6.53 -7.41 11.21
CA SER A 38 -7.12 -6.10 10.91
C SER A 38 -6.09 -5.16 10.27
N ALA A 39 -4.85 -5.14 10.76
CA ALA A 39 -3.77 -4.35 10.16
C ALA A 39 -3.48 -4.84 8.74
N ILE A 40 -3.36 -6.15 8.52
CA ILE A 40 -3.14 -6.73 7.20
C ILE A 40 -4.26 -6.33 6.22
N LYS A 41 -5.52 -6.43 6.64
CA LYS A 41 -6.67 -6.01 5.82
C LYS A 41 -6.64 -4.51 5.54
N PHE A 42 -6.31 -3.69 6.53
CA PHE A 42 -6.20 -2.24 6.38
C PHE A 42 -5.19 -1.86 5.31
N TYR A 43 -3.95 -2.37 5.39
CA TYR A 43 -2.93 -2.09 4.37
C TYR A 43 -3.35 -2.63 2.99
N ARG A 44 -4.01 -3.79 2.92
CA ARG A 44 -4.55 -4.27 1.64
C ARG A 44 -5.53 -3.29 1.01
N TYR A 45 -6.48 -2.76 1.77
CA TYR A 45 -7.43 -1.78 1.25
C TYR A 45 -6.77 -0.46 0.87
N ILE A 46 -5.80 0.02 1.65
CA ILE A 46 -5.02 1.22 1.30
C ILE A 46 -4.26 1.00 -0.01
N GLY A 47 -3.63 -0.16 -0.20
CA GLY A 47 -2.90 -0.47 -1.43
C GLY A 47 -3.82 -0.53 -2.65
N ILE A 48 -4.99 -1.16 -2.53
CA ILE A 48 -6.01 -1.18 -3.60
C ILE A 48 -6.50 0.23 -3.93
N PHE A 49 -6.75 1.05 -2.91
CA PHE A 49 -7.18 2.44 -3.07
C PHE A 49 -6.13 3.28 -3.81
N LEU A 50 -4.85 3.18 -3.41
CA LEU A 50 -3.73 3.85 -4.09
C LEU A 50 -3.59 3.39 -5.54
N PHE A 51 -3.77 2.09 -5.81
CA PHE A 51 -3.75 1.56 -7.17
C PHE A 51 -4.86 2.17 -8.03
N ILE A 52 -6.10 2.25 -7.52
CA ILE A 52 -7.23 2.86 -8.24
C ILE A 52 -6.93 4.33 -8.56
N ILE A 53 -6.43 5.10 -7.59
CA ILE A 53 -6.05 6.50 -7.81
C ILE A 53 -4.93 6.59 -8.86
N GLY A 54 -3.94 5.68 -8.83
CA GLY A 54 -2.88 5.62 -9.82
C GLY A 54 -3.40 5.41 -11.24
N VAL A 55 -4.38 4.50 -11.41
CA VAL A 55 -5.03 4.24 -12.71
C VAL A 55 -5.74 5.50 -13.19
N ILE A 56 -6.57 6.11 -12.35
CA ILE A 56 -7.30 7.34 -12.68
C ILE A 56 -6.32 8.46 -13.07
N SER A 57 -5.27 8.66 -12.29
CA SER A 57 -4.26 9.70 -12.56
C SER A 57 -3.51 9.49 -13.87
N ILE A 58 -3.29 8.25 -14.30
CA ILE A 58 -2.69 7.96 -15.62
C ILE A 58 -3.69 8.33 -16.71
N ILE A 59 -4.94 7.86 -16.60
CA ILE A 59 -6.02 8.12 -17.58
C ILE A 59 -6.26 9.62 -17.75
N ASP A 60 -6.35 10.37 -16.65
CA ASP A 60 -6.56 11.82 -16.69
C ASP A 60 -5.39 12.59 -17.31
N SER A 61 -4.22 11.95 -17.41
CA SER A 61 -3.00 12.58 -17.94
C SER A 61 -2.62 12.14 -19.36
N LEU A 62 -3.48 11.35 -20.01
CA LEU A 62 -3.43 10.98 -21.42
C LEU A 62 -4.05 12.09 -22.29
#